data_AF-A0A955EJ49-F1
#
_entry.id   AF-A0A955EJ49-F1
#
_cell.length_a   1.000
_cell.length_b   1.000
_cell.length_c   1.000
_cell.angle_alpha   90.00
_cell.angle_beta   90.00
_cell.angle_gamma   90.00
#
_symmetry.space_group_name_H-M   'P 1'
#
loop_
_entity.id
_entity.type
_entity.pdbx_description
1 polymer ?
#
loop_
_entity_poly.entity_id
_entity_poly.type
_entity_poly.pdbx_seq_one_letter_code
_entity_poly.pdbx_strand_id
1 'polypeptide(L)'
;VPAGYISNFNIPHLVIGPGARVNLFDAVNNGNRGGPGGNTEALYVGTLEFLDGAGLVNLNGHHLYYSNLVGNPAQIIDNGGGSGKGFTPTWTCAGGAWTTTGCWNGLPPGTLFPDNGDFTACDVILPNNGTYTLMVDSSAPGVELTSLSIDTNVTLRLLSSDFSPGLLLNSGTLQVASDELVLSQSIVNDGMIEFDLDTAPESVSLLRSLQITGTGTIRFPDIASSAPQHALVAPNGGTLTLGSGQFVHGGPGRIGGGSSLTTNVIVNGEVRADTPGKILEFSDETSANELVVTNNGIIAATGGGTLAFDDIADVVNLGTISCDSTSTILITSTTTTLGGTLAIDGRLECDSALTLSGAVGSGSGTLFTTGALTCTGASMVGFGILDHNTSAISVSGGSTLIIEQAWTHTLSSESAFDFALGSTLMVTGGTAAGPGDYEDFASIEIAGHDEGDVAGGYTNNFDLPHLVIGPGARVNLFDAVDNGNRGGPGGNGEALYVNTLEFADGAGLLNLNGHHLYYGSLVGSPTQIIDNGGGSGKGFSPTWTCGTGTWSTTGCWSGLAPGDLFPQRTDFT
;
A
#
# COMPACT_ATOMS: atom_id res chain seq x y z
N VAL A 1 -12.93 -22.83 -43.21
CA VAL A 1 -13.75 -22.28 -44.31
C VAL A 1 -15.23 -22.27 -43.93
N PRO A 2 -15.83 -21.13 -43.58
CA PRO A 2 -17.27 -20.98 -43.31
C PRO A 2 -18.17 -21.24 -44.54
N ALA A 3 -17.63 -21.18 -45.75
CA ALA A 3 -18.40 -21.43 -46.98
C ALA A 3 -18.95 -22.87 -47.12
N GLY A 4 -18.38 -23.85 -46.40
CA GLY A 4 -18.83 -25.25 -46.45
C GLY A 4 -20.19 -25.49 -45.80
N TYR A 5 -20.62 -24.66 -44.84
CA TYR A 5 -21.94 -24.80 -44.20
C TYR A 5 -23.09 -24.27 -45.05
N ILE A 6 -22.79 -23.44 -46.06
CA ILE A 6 -23.79 -22.78 -46.91
C ILE A 6 -24.09 -23.60 -48.18
N SER A 7 -23.25 -24.60 -48.48
CA SER A 7 -23.30 -25.37 -49.73
C SER A 7 -23.37 -26.90 -49.55
N ASN A 8 -23.36 -27.40 -48.30
CA ASN A 8 -23.49 -28.82 -47.98
C ASN A 8 -24.78 -29.11 -47.19
N PHE A 9 -25.17 -30.39 -47.11
CA PHE A 9 -26.24 -30.84 -46.22
C PHE A 9 -25.84 -30.60 -44.75
N ASN A 10 -26.36 -29.51 -44.18
CA ASN A 10 -26.17 -29.12 -42.79
C ASN A 10 -27.40 -29.51 -41.96
N ILE A 11 -27.20 -30.24 -40.88
CA ILE A 11 -28.23 -30.49 -39.87
C ILE A 11 -28.06 -29.44 -38.77
N PRO A 12 -28.99 -28.48 -38.60
CA PRO A 12 -28.83 -27.41 -37.61
C PRO A 12 -28.68 -27.94 -36.18
N HIS A 13 -29.41 -29.02 -35.85
CA HIS A 13 -29.39 -29.65 -34.54
C HIS A 13 -29.65 -31.15 -34.69
N LEU A 14 -28.69 -31.96 -34.27
CA LEU A 14 -28.79 -33.42 -34.23
C LEU A 14 -28.80 -33.88 -32.77
N VAL A 15 -29.90 -34.51 -32.36
CA VAL A 15 -30.08 -35.05 -31.01
C VAL A 15 -29.96 -36.56 -31.02
N ILE A 16 -29.02 -37.09 -30.23
CA ILE A 16 -28.80 -38.50 -29.99
C ILE A 16 -29.56 -38.86 -28.71
N GLY A 17 -30.65 -39.61 -28.88
CA GLY A 17 -31.52 -40.03 -27.78
C GLY A 17 -30.82 -40.95 -26.78
N PRO A 18 -31.41 -41.15 -25.59
CA PRO A 18 -30.81 -41.96 -24.54
C PRO A 18 -30.46 -43.38 -25.01
N GLY A 19 -29.19 -43.79 -24.85
CA GLY A 19 -28.66 -45.09 -25.27
C GLY A 19 -28.65 -45.34 -26.79
N ALA A 20 -28.97 -44.34 -27.62
CA ALA A 20 -28.99 -44.50 -29.07
C ALA A 20 -27.58 -44.72 -29.65
N ARG A 21 -27.47 -45.64 -30.61
CA ARG A 21 -26.21 -45.94 -31.30
C ARG A 21 -26.38 -45.65 -32.79
N VAL A 22 -25.74 -44.59 -33.25
CA VAL A 22 -25.85 -44.11 -34.64
C VAL A 22 -24.57 -44.45 -35.40
N ASN A 23 -24.72 -45.13 -36.52
CA ASN A 23 -23.62 -45.36 -37.46
C ASN A 23 -23.75 -44.36 -38.62
N LEU A 24 -22.69 -43.62 -38.91
CA LEU A 24 -22.59 -42.93 -40.18
C LEU A 24 -22.18 -43.94 -41.24
N PHE A 25 -22.85 -43.92 -42.39
CA PHE A 25 -22.52 -44.76 -43.54
C PHE A 25 -22.92 -44.04 -44.83
N ASP A 26 -22.12 -44.23 -45.87
CA ASP A 26 -22.45 -43.84 -47.25
C ASP A 26 -22.90 -45.08 -48.02
N ALA A 27 -24.21 -45.30 -48.12
CA ALA A 27 -24.77 -46.40 -48.88
C ALA A 27 -24.94 -46.09 -50.38
N VAL A 28 -24.95 -44.80 -50.76
CA VAL A 28 -25.28 -44.36 -52.11
C VAL A 28 -24.40 -43.17 -52.47
N ASN A 29 -23.56 -43.36 -53.48
CA ASN A 29 -22.76 -42.27 -54.04
C ASN A 29 -23.68 -41.18 -54.60
N ASN A 30 -23.76 -40.05 -53.91
CA ASN A 30 -24.60 -38.92 -54.29
C ASN A 30 -23.87 -37.94 -55.24
N GLY A 31 -22.67 -38.28 -55.70
CA GLY A 31 -21.90 -37.52 -56.67
C GLY A 31 -20.91 -36.50 -56.09
N ASN A 32 -20.79 -36.37 -54.75
CA ASN A 32 -19.98 -35.35 -54.09
C ASN A 32 -18.67 -35.85 -53.47
N ARG A 33 -18.10 -36.96 -53.97
CA ARG A 33 -16.77 -37.44 -53.52
C ARG A 33 -15.65 -36.58 -54.10
N GLY A 34 -14.62 -36.26 -53.30
CA GLY A 34 -13.40 -35.56 -53.76
C GLY A 34 -13.10 -34.20 -53.10
N GLY A 35 -13.67 -33.92 -51.91
CA GLY A 35 -13.33 -32.72 -51.14
C GLY A 35 -11.91 -32.77 -50.52
N PRO A 36 -11.46 -31.69 -49.87
CA PRO A 36 -10.11 -31.58 -49.26
C PRO A 36 -9.77 -32.67 -48.24
N GLY A 37 -10.77 -33.40 -47.72
CA GLY A 37 -10.61 -34.51 -46.78
C GLY A 37 -10.52 -35.90 -47.41
N GLY A 38 -10.54 -36.03 -48.75
CA GLY A 38 -10.43 -37.31 -49.45
C GLY A 38 -11.72 -37.80 -50.11
N ASN A 39 -11.79 -39.12 -50.34
CA ASN A 39 -12.86 -39.80 -51.09
C ASN A 39 -14.13 -40.07 -50.26
N THR A 40 -14.16 -39.65 -49.00
CA THR A 40 -15.25 -39.89 -48.04
C THR A 40 -16.10 -38.63 -47.86
N GLU A 41 -17.42 -38.84 -47.86
CA GLU A 41 -18.40 -37.79 -47.57
C GLU A 41 -18.39 -37.40 -46.09
N ALA A 42 -18.80 -36.18 -45.79
CA ALA A 42 -18.81 -35.63 -44.44
C ALA A 42 -20.22 -35.17 -44.02
N LEU A 43 -20.54 -35.37 -42.74
CA LEU A 43 -21.74 -34.82 -42.11
C LEU A 43 -21.40 -33.51 -41.39
N TYR A 44 -22.16 -32.45 -41.68
CA TYR A 44 -22.06 -31.16 -41.01
C TYR A 44 -23.26 -30.96 -40.08
N VAL A 45 -22.97 -30.67 -38.83
CA VAL A 45 -23.97 -30.45 -37.77
C VAL A 45 -23.73 -29.06 -37.15
N GLY A 46 -24.80 -28.34 -36.84
CA GLY A 46 -24.71 -27.15 -35.99
C GLY A 46 -24.43 -27.58 -34.55
N THR A 47 -25.47 -27.98 -33.83
CA THR A 47 -25.39 -28.56 -32.49
C THR A 47 -25.54 -30.08 -32.52
N LEU A 48 -24.55 -30.80 -31.98
CA LEU A 48 -24.65 -32.23 -31.70
C LEU A 48 -24.90 -32.41 -30.21
N GLU A 49 -26.03 -33.01 -29.85
CA GLU A 49 -26.46 -33.19 -28.46
C GLU A 49 -26.67 -34.66 -28.11
N PHE A 50 -26.12 -35.11 -27.00
CA PHE A 50 -26.37 -36.41 -26.41
C PHE A 50 -27.25 -36.24 -25.17
N LEU A 51 -28.44 -36.85 -25.17
CA LEU A 51 -29.38 -36.72 -24.05
C LEU A 51 -28.98 -37.53 -22.80
N ASP A 52 -28.01 -38.43 -22.93
CA ASP A 52 -27.41 -39.17 -21.81
C ASP A 52 -25.94 -39.55 -22.10
N GLY A 53 -25.26 -40.16 -21.12
CA GLY A 53 -23.88 -40.65 -21.28
C GLY A 53 -23.74 -42.00 -21.99
N ALA A 54 -24.84 -42.62 -22.44
CA ALA A 54 -24.85 -43.96 -23.06
C ALA A 54 -25.01 -43.92 -24.58
N GLY A 55 -25.48 -42.79 -25.14
CA GLY A 55 -25.55 -42.56 -26.58
C GLY A 55 -24.18 -42.57 -27.24
N LEU A 56 -24.09 -43.08 -28.48
CA LEU A 56 -22.85 -43.16 -29.26
C LEU A 56 -23.10 -42.82 -30.73
N VAL A 57 -22.15 -42.11 -31.34
CA VAL A 57 -22.06 -41.92 -32.80
C VAL A 57 -20.77 -42.56 -33.28
N ASN A 58 -20.88 -43.56 -34.15
CA ASN A 58 -19.73 -44.22 -34.79
C ASN A 58 -19.57 -43.71 -36.22
N LEU A 59 -18.39 -43.16 -36.52
CA LEU A 59 -18.10 -42.52 -37.79
C LEU A 59 -17.86 -43.52 -38.93
N ASN A 60 -17.43 -44.76 -38.64
CA ASN A 60 -17.10 -45.79 -39.64
C ASN A 60 -16.22 -45.28 -40.82
N GLY A 61 -15.21 -44.45 -40.54
CA GLY A 61 -14.35 -43.90 -41.59
C GLY A 61 -14.88 -42.62 -42.26
N HIS A 62 -16.06 -42.13 -41.89
CA HIS A 62 -16.62 -40.86 -42.37
C HIS A 62 -16.18 -39.68 -41.50
N HIS A 63 -16.37 -38.45 -42.01
CA HIS A 63 -16.05 -37.24 -41.25
C HIS A 63 -17.32 -36.64 -40.64
N LEU A 64 -17.22 -36.20 -39.39
CA LEU A 64 -18.27 -35.46 -38.69
C LEU A 64 -17.70 -34.12 -38.23
N TYR A 65 -18.35 -33.04 -38.65
CA TYR A 65 -18.04 -31.67 -38.27
C TYR A 65 -19.22 -31.10 -37.48
N TYR A 66 -18.96 -30.53 -36.30
CA TYR A 66 -19.97 -29.88 -35.47
C TYR A 66 -19.48 -28.53 -34.95
N SER A 67 -20.39 -27.56 -34.81
CA SER A 67 -20.07 -26.24 -34.25
C SER A 67 -20.24 -26.17 -32.73
N ASN A 68 -21.13 -26.98 -32.16
CA ASN A 68 -21.36 -27.08 -30.73
C ASN A 68 -21.60 -28.54 -30.34
N LEU A 69 -21.03 -28.99 -29.22
CA LEU A 69 -21.22 -30.33 -28.66
C LEU A 69 -21.80 -30.22 -27.24
N VAL A 70 -22.98 -30.79 -27.04
CA VAL A 70 -23.63 -30.94 -25.74
C VAL A 70 -23.58 -32.42 -25.38
N GLY A 71 -22.51 -32.84 -24.70
CA GLY A 71 -22.23 -34.24 -24.38
C GLY A 71 -20.73 -34.51 -24.23
N ASN A 72 -20.34 -35.77 -24.05
CA ASN A 72 -18.95 -36.17 -23.91
C ASN A 72 -18.33 -36.52 -25.29
N PRO A 73 -17.18 -35.94 -25.69
CA PRO A 73 -16.50 -36.28 -26.95
C PRO A 73 -16.20 -37.79 -27.11
N ALA A 74 -16.00 -38.52 -26.02
CA ALA A 74 -15.79 -39.98 -26.03
C ALA A 74 -17.00 -40.76 -26.58
N GLN A 75 -18.18 -40.11 -26.69
CA GLN A 75 -19.37 -40.67 -27.31
C GLN A 75 -19.31 -40.67 -28.84
N ILE A 76 -18.34 -39.97 -29.43
CA ILE A 76 -18.03 -40.00 -30.86
C ILE A 76 -16.85 -40.94 -31.05
N ILE A 77 -17.14 -42.12 -31.57
CA ILE A 77 -16.14 -43.17 -31.80
C ILE A 77 -15.88 -43.33 -33.28
N ASP A 78 -14.70 -43.80 -33.64
CA ASP A 78 -14.42 -44.20 -35.00
C ASP A 78 -13.66 -45.53 -35.03
N ASN A 79 -14.26 -46.51 -35.69
CA ASN A 79 -13.67 -47.83 -35.88
C ASN A 79 -13.08 -48.00 -37.30
N GLY A 80 -13.08 -46.96 -38.15
CA GLY A 80 -12.79 -47.05 -39.59
C GLY A 80 -11.70 -46.13 -40.14
N GLY A 81 -11.02 -45.30 -39.33
CA GLY A 81 -9.96 -44.38 -39.75
C GLY A 81 -10.43 -42.97 -40.16
N GLY A 82 -11.67 -42.58 -39.84
CA GLY A 82 -12.22 -41.24 -40.02
C GLY A 82 -11.94 -40.33 -38.81
N SER A 83 -11.89 -39.01 -39.03
CA SER A 83 -11.72 -38.04 -37.95
C SER A 83 -13.04 -37.36 -37.57
N GLY A 84 -13.45 -37.45 -36.31
CA GLY A 84 -14.41 -36.52 -35.72
C GLY A 84 -13.66 -35.26 -35.31
N LYS A 85 -14.04 -34.10 -35.82
CA LYS A 85 -13.39 -32.83 -35.47
C LYS A 85 -14.44 -31.84 -34.97
N GLY A 86 -14.33 -31.45 -33.70
CA GLY A 86 -14.97 -30.24 -33.22
C GLY A 86 -14.41 -29.05 -33.98
N PHE A 87 -15.27 -28.13 -34.39
CA PHE A 87 -14.85 -26.91 -35.06
C PHE A 87 -14.30 -25.92 -34.03
N THR A 88 -13.08 -26.15 -33.55
CA THR A 88 -12.25 -25.05 -33.04
C THR A 88 -11.74 -24.32 -34.28
N PRO A 89 -11.98 -23.01 -34.45
CA PRO A 89 -11.50 -22.31 -35.63
C PRO A 89 -9.98 -22.34 -35.67
N THR A 90 -9.41 -23.30 -36.42
CA THR A 90 -8.01 -23.25 -36.82
C THR A 90 -7.88 -22.13 -37.85
N TRP A 91 -7.47 -20.96 -37.38
CA TRP A 91 -7.03 -19.88 -38.25
C TRP A 91 -5.73 -20.31 -38.91
N THR A 92 -5.78 -20.54 -40.22
CA THR A 92 -4.58 -20.74 -41.02
C THR A 92 -4.14 -19.37 -41.51
N CYS A 93 -2.95 -18.93 -41.11
CA CYS A 93 -2.38 -17.69 -41.61
C CYS A 93 -2.16 -17.83 -43.12
N ALA A 94 -2.64 -16.87 -43.91
CA ALA A 94 -2.76 -16.99 -45.38
C ALA A 94 -1.41 -17.07 -46.15
N GLY A 95 -0.28 -17.27 -45.46
CA GLY A 95 1.07 -17.29 -46.01
C GLY A 95 1.98 -18.44 -45.58
N GLY A 96 1.48 -19.46 -44.87
CA GLY A 96 2.25 -20.71 -44.67
C GLY A 96 3.39 -20.69 -43.64
N ALA A 97 3.54 -19.63 -42.83
CA ALA A 97 4.36 -19.65 -41.62
C ALA A 97 3.81 -18.68 -40.57
N TRP A 98 3.82 -19.08 -39.30
CA TRP A 98 3.54 -18.21 -38.15
C TRP A 98 4.72 -17.25 -37.99
N THR A 99 4.66 -16.08 -38.62
CA THR A 99 5.64 -15.01 -38.42
C THR A 99 5.05 -13.95 -37.49
N THR A 100 5.90 -13.43 -36.61
CA THR A 100 5.62 -12.56 -35.44
C THR A 100 4.75 -11.32 -35.68
N THR A 101 4.47 -10.93 -36.92
CA THR A 101 3.81 -9.64 -37.22
C THR A 101 2.46 -9.76 -37.95
N GLY A 102 2.08 -10.95 -38.43
CA GLY A 102 1.03 -11.07 -39.45
C GLY A 102 -0.35 -11.54 -38.99
N CYS A 103 -0.45 -12.32 -37.91
CA CYS A 103 -1.65 -13.14 -37.66
C CYS A 103 -2.53 -12.64 -36.50
N TRP A 104 -2.21 -11.50 -35.86
CA TRP A 104 -2.91 -10.99 -34.67
C TRP A 104 -3.80 -9.75 -34.91
N ASN A 105 -3.73 -9.14 -36.09
CA ASN A 105 -4.58 -8.00 -36.44
C ASN A 105 -6.02 -8.44 -36.76
N GLY A 106 -7.00 -7.99 -35.95
CA GLY A 106 -8.42 -8.11 -36.26
C GLY A 106 -9.25 -9.09 -35.41
N LEU A 107 -8.74 -9.56 -34.27
CA LEU A 107 -9.53 -10.39 -33.35
C LEU A 107 -10.65 -9.57 -32.68
N PRO A 108 -11.88 -10.12 -32.56
CA PRO A 108 -12.98 -9.44 -31.89
C PRO A 108 -12.85 -9.54 -30.34
N PRO A 109 -13.40 -8.56 -29.59
CA PRO A 109 -13.51 -8.63 -28.13
C PRO A 109 -14.21 -9.91 -27.64
N GLY A 110 -13.79 -10.45 -26.49
CA GLY A 110 -14.34 -11.69 -25.93
C GLY A 110 -13.78 -13.00 -26.50
N THR A 111 -12.69 -12.94 -27.28
CA THR A 111 -12.01 -14.14 -27.80
C THR A 111 -11.30 -14.88 -26.65
N LEU A 112 -11.64 -16.15 -26.44
CA LEU A 112 -10.93 -17.09 -25.56
C LEU A 112 -9.77 -17.73 -26.33
N PHE A 113 -8.56 -17.70 -25.76
CA PHE A 113 -7.39 -18.38 -26.30
C PHE A 113 -7.18 -19.72 -25.57
N PRO A 114 -7.40 -20.87 -26.22
CA PRO A 114 -6.99 -22.15 -25.68
C PRO A 114 -5.52 -22.43 -26.03
N ASP A 115 -4.77 -22.88 -25.02
CA ASP A 115 -3.42 -23.42 -25.16
C ASP A 115 -3.46 -24.73 -25.97
N ASN A 116 -2.59 -24.84 -26.97
CA ASN A 116 -2.38 -26.07 -27.75
C ASN A 116 -0.87 -26.40 -27.83
N GLY A 117 -0.09 -26.10 -26.80
CA GLY A 117 1.23 -26.68 -26.54
C GLY A 117 2.36 -26.37 -27.54
N ASP A 118 2.11 -25.61 -28.60
CA ASP A 118 3.05 -25.37 -29.71
C ASP A 118 3.35 -23.86 -29.91
N PHE A 119 3.45 -23.07 -28.83
CA PHE A 119 3.83 -21.66 -28.92
C PHE A 119 5.31 -21.45 -28.60
N THR A 120 6.16 -21.40 -29.64
CA THR A 120 7.53 -20.89 -29.50
C THR A 120 7.56 -19.40 -29.88
N ALA A 121 7.78 -18.53 -28.89
CA ALA A 121 8.12 -17.11 -29.00
C ALA A 121 7.31 -16.28 -30.02
N CYS A 122 6.21 -15.67 -29.58
CA CYS A 122 5.45 -14.70 -30.36
C CYS A 122 5.21 -13.42 -29.55
N ASP A 123 5.36 -12.27 -30.19
CA ASP A 123 4.87 -10.99 -29.66
C ASP A 123 3.35 -10.95 -29.88
N VAL A 124 2.58 -10.84 -28.80
CA VAL A 124 1.13 -10.65 -28.88
C VAL A 124 0.85 -9.15 -28.77
N ILE A 125 0.34 -8.58 -29.86
CA ILE A 125 -0.18 -7.21 -29.90
C ILE A 125 -1.70 -7.31 -29.96
N LEU A 126 -2.39 -6.66 -29.02
CA LEU A 126 -3.86 -6.57 -28.99
C LEU A 126 -4.28 -5.17 -29.49
N PRO A 127 -4.63 -4.99 -30.78
CA PRO A 127 -4.76 -3.67 -31.40
C PRO A 127 -6.17 -3.06 -31.36
N ASN A 128 -7.19 -3.80 -30.89
CA ASN A 128 -8.59 -3.38 -30.95
C ASN A 128 -9.17 -3.15 -29.54
N ASN A 129 -9.84 -2.01 -29.32
CA ASN A 129 -10.58 -1.71 -28.07
C ASN A 129 -11.48 -2.88 -27.63
N GLY A 130 -11.41 -3.27 -26.36
CA GLY A 130 -12.27 -4.30 -25.78
C GLY A 130 -11.62 -5.12 -24.67
N THR A 131 -12.41 -6.00 -24.07
CA THR A 131 -11.95 -6.95 -23.03
C THR A 131 -11.53 -8.28 -23.68
N TYR A 132 -10.36 -8.78 -23.30
CA TYR A 132 -9.82 -10.06 -23.70
C TYR A 132 -9.50 -10.88 -22.45
N THR A 133 -9.76 -12.18 -22.51
CA THR A 133 -9.42 -13.11 -21.45
C THR A 133 -8.41 -14.09 -21.98
N LEU A 134 -7.23 -14.10 -21.37
CA LEU A 134 -6.17 -15.05 -21.70
C LEU A 134 -6.08 -16.07 -20.58
N MET A 135 -6.36 -17.33 -20.92
CA MET A 135 -6.07 -18.48 -20.08
C MET A 135 -4.73 -19.05 -20.55
N VAL A 136 -3.71 -19.04 -19.70
CA VAL A 136 -2.47 -19.79 -19.97
C VAL A 136 -2.51 -21.03 -19.07
N ASP A 137 -2.45 -22.23 -19.60
CA ASP A 137 -2.43 -23.41 -18.72
C ASP A 137 -1.00 -23.63 -18.20
N SER A 138 -0.77 -23.40 -16.90
CA SER A 138 0.56 -23.58 -16.28
C SER A 138 0.99 -25.05 -16.19
N SER A 139 0.13 -26.01 -16.54
CA SER A 139 0.46 -27.43 -16.52
C SER A 139 1.25 -27.93 -17.74
N ALA A 140 1.39 -27.12 -18.79
CA ALA A 140 2.18 -27.44 -19.99
C ALA A 140 3.62 -26.88 -19.91
N PRO A 141 4.65 -27.71 -19.72
CA PRO A 141 6.03 -27.23 -19.73
C PRO A 141 6.43 -26.76 -21.14
N GLY A 142 6.73 -25.46 -21.30
CA GLY A 142 7.40 -24.93 -22.50
C GLY A 142 6.81 -23.69 -23.16
N VAL A 143 5.76 -23.06 -22.62
CA VAL A 143 5.21 -21.82 -23.18
C VAL A 143 5.92 -20.60 -22.58
N GLU A 144 6.92 -20.07 -23.29
CA GLU A 144 7.51 -18.76 -23.01
C GLU A 144 6.90 -17.72 -23.96
N LEU A 145 5.99 -16.89 -23.46
CA LEU A 145 5.73 -15.59 -24.11
C LEU A 145 7.03 -14.78 -24.03
N THR A 146 7.37 -13.99 -25.06
CA THR A 146 8.61 -13.18 -25.12
C THR A 146 8.36 -11.69 -24.92
N SER A 147 7.19 -11.20 -25.32
CA SER A 147 6.67 -9.89 -24.96
C SER A 147 5.14 -9.87 -25.14
N LEU A 148 4.45 -9.12 -24.29
CA LEU A 148 3.02 -8.84 -24.41
C LEU A 148 2.86 -7.31 -24.44
N SER A 149 2.29 -6.80 -25.52
CA SER A 149 2.03 -5.37 -25.71
C SER A 149 0.52 -5.11 -25.70
N ILE A 150 0.06 -4.36 -24.70
CA ILE A 150 -1.34 -3.96 -24.56
C ILE A 150 -1.50 -2.49 -24.98
N ASP A 151 -2.28 -2.25 -26.03
CA ASP A 151 -2.56 -0.91 -26.58
C ASP A 151 -3.77 -0.24 -25.89
N THR A 152 -3.99 1.04 -26.19
CA THR A 152 -5.07 1.89 -25.64
C THR A 152 -6.45 1.20 -25.64
N ASN A 153 -7.15 1.23 -24.50
CA ASN A 153 -8.52 0.71 -24.30
C ASN A 153 -8.70 -0.82 -24.37
N VAL A 154 -7.64 -1.57 -24.07
CA VAL A 154 -7.70 -3.02 -23.92
C VAL A 154 -7.68 -3.39 -22.44
N THR A 155 -8.65 -4.21 -22.01
CA THR A 155 -8.62 -4.88 -20.69
C THR A 155 -8.19 -6.32 -20.91
N LEU A 156 -7.05 -6.73 -20.36
CA LEU A 156 -6.63 -8.13 -20.35
C LEU A 156 -6.88 -8.74 -18.98
N ARG A 157 -7.65 -9.83 -18.92
CA ARG A 157 -7.81 -10.65 -17.72
C ARG A 157 -6.93 -11.90 -17.84
N LEU A 158 -5.97 -12.05 -16.94
CA LEU A 158 -5.13 -13.24 -16.82
C LEU A 158 -5.77 -14.20 -15.79
N LEU A 159 -5.91 -15.48 -16.17
CA LEU A 159 -6.51 -16.52 -15.34
C LEU A 159 -5.50 -17.57 -14.84
N SER A 160 -4.19 -17.28 -14.92
CA SER A 160 -3.12 -18.27 -14.65
C SER A 160 -1.77 -17.64 -14.29
N SER A 161 -0.95 -18.40 -13.56
CA SER A 161 0.08 -17.88 -12.65
C SER A 161 1.47 -17.57 -13.21
N ASP A 162 1.88 -18.11 -14.37
CA ASP A 162 3.32 -18.09 -14.74
C ASP A 162 3.60 -17.33 -16.05
N PHE A 163 4.29 -16.18 -15.96
CA PHE A 163 4.78 -15.42 -17.12
C PHE A 163 6.30 -15.20 -17.08
N SER A 164 7.00 -15.68 -18.11
CA SER A 164 8.46 -15.52 -18.25
C SER A 164 9.00 -14.27 -19.01
N PRO A 165 8.23 -13.48 -19.81
CA PRO A 165 8.77 -12.31 -20.50
C PRO A 165 8.63 -10.97 -19.77
N GLY A 166 9.33 -9.96 -20.30
CA GLY A 166 9.02 -8.56 -20.03
C GLY A 166 7.63 -8.18 -20.55
N LEU A 167 6.87 -7.49 -19.70
CA LEU A 167 5.55 -6.96 -20.01
C LEU A 167 5.66 -5.47 -20.38
N LEU A 168 5.09 -5.08 -21.52
CA LEU A 168 4.97 -3.68 -21.95
C LEU A 168 3.49 -3.30 -21.99
N LEU A 169 3.06 -2.47 -21.05
CA LEU A 169 1.72 -1.86 -21.06
C LEU A 169 1.88 -0.43 -21.57
N ASN A 170 1.39 -0.11 -22.76
CA ASN A 170 1.53 1.26 -23.29
C ASN A 170 0.49 2.21 -22.68
N SER A 171 -0.75 1.75 -22.50
CA SER A 171 -1.89 2.59 -22.04
C SER A 171 -3.18 1.82 -21.73
N GLY A 172 -3.18 0.48 -21.87
CA GLY A 172 -4.31 -0.37 -21.54
C GLY A 172 -4.40 -0.69 -20.04
N THR A 173 -5.41 -1.48 -19.67
CA THR A 173 -5.61 -1.99 -18.31
C THR A 173 -5.28 -3.48 -18.26
N LEU A 174 -4.39 -3.89 -17.36
CA LEU A 174 -4.20 -5.28 -17.00
C LEU A 174 -5.00 -5.56 -15.73
N GLN A 175 -5.99 -6.45 -15.81
CA GLN A 175 -6.70 -6.98 -14.65
C GLN A 175 -6.13 -8.35 -14.29
N VAL A 176 -5.64 -8.47 -13.06
CA VAL A 176 -5.15 -9.73 -12.51
C VAL A 176 -6.31 -10.38 -11.78
N ALA A 177 -6.72 -11.59 -12.20
CA ALA A 177 -7.85 -12.31 -11.60
C ALA A 177 -7.49 -13.76 -11.22
N SER A 178 -6.19 -14.06 -11.17
CA SER A 178 -5.63 -15.32 -10.69
C SER A 178 -5.15 -15.16 -9.25
N ASP A 179 -5.09 -16.28 -8.51
CA ASP A 179 -4.56 -16.34 -7.14
C ASP A 179 -3.13 -15.77 -7.05
N GLU A 180 -2.35 -15.93 -8.12
CA GLU A 180 -1.00 -15.38 -8.23
C GLU A 180 -0.70 -14.89 -9.66
N LEU A 181 0.03 -13.78 -9.82
CA LEU A 181 0.67 -13.40 -11.09
C LEU A 181 2.18 -13.30 -10.88
N VAL A 182 2.93 -14.19 -11.52
CA VAL A 182 4.38 -14.23 -11.40
C VAL A 182 5.06 -13.62 -12.61
N LEU A 183 5.83 -12.55 -12.35
CA LEU A 183 6.64 -11.84 -13.33
C LEU A 183 8.12 -12.05 -13.03
N SER A 184 8.91 -12.38 -14.05
CA SER A 184 10.33 -12.74 -13.90
C SER A 184 11.30 -11.75 -14.54
N GLN A 185 10.80 -10.68 -15.17
CA GLN A 185 11.57 -9.62 -15.81
C GLN A 185 10.99 -8.23 -15.53
N SER A 186 11.76 -7.18 -15.83
CA SER A 186 11.32 -5.79 -15.74
C SER A 186 10.05 -5.53 -16.56
N ILE A 187 9.21 -4.64 -16.04
CA ILE A 187 7.96 -4.21 -16.66
C ILE A 187 8.10 -2.75 -17.07
N VAL A 188 7.60 -2.42 -18.24
CA VAL A 188 7.32 -1.03 -18.61
C VAL A 188 5.80 -0.86 -18.55
N ASN A 189 5.33 -0.13 -17.55
CA ASN A 189 3.94 0.18 -17.32
C ASN A 189 3.69 1.67 -17.60
N ASP A 190 3.08 1.98 -18.73
CA ASP A 190 2.57 3.30 -19.11
C ASP A 190 1.02 3.36 -19.04
N GLY A 191 0.38 2.27 -18.62
CA GLY A 191 -1.08 2.11 -18.49
C GLY A 191 -1.55 1.94 -17.04
N MET A 192 -2.54 1.07 -16.85
CA MET A 192 -3.06 0.73 -15.52
C MET A 192 -2.91 -0.78 -15.26
N ILE A 193 -2.40 -1.15 -14.09
CA ILE A 193 -2.49 -2.51 -13.54
C ILE A 193 -3.47 -2.43 -12.38
N GLU A 194 -4.54 -3.21 -12.41
CA GLU A 194 -5.57 -3.23 -11.37
C GLU A 194 -5.79 -4.68 -10.90
N PHE A 195 -5.86 -4.88 -9.59
CA PHE A 195 -6.23 -6.18 -9.00
C PHE A 195 -7.76 -6.35 -9.06
N ASP A 196 -8.26 -7.56 -9.36
CA ASP A 196 -9.69 -7.82 -9.57
C ASP A 196 -10.44 -8.07 -8.25
N LEU A 197 -11.74 -7.82 -8.25
CA LEU A 197 -12.60 -7.68 -7.07
C LEU A 197 -13.30 -8.98 -6.63
N ASP A 198 -13.25 -10.04 -7.45
CA ASP A 198 -14.24 -11.13 -7.41
C ASP A 198 -13.78 -12.47 -6.83
N THR A 199 -12.49 -12.66 -6.48
CA THR A 199 -11.97 -13.92 -5.90
C THR A 199 -10.93 -13.70 -4.78
N ALA A 200 -10.74 -14.71 -3.93
CA ALA A 200 -9.91 -14.68 -2.71
C ALA A 200 -8.40 -14.38 -2.98
N PRO A 201 -7.54 -14.21 -1.96
CA PRO A 201 -6.40 -13.27 -1.97
C PRO A 201 -5.50 -13.40 -3.22
N GLU A 202 -5.42 -12.32 -3.98
CA GLU A 202 -4.60 -12.25 -5.19
C GLU A 202 -3.22 -11.69 -4.82
N SER A 203 -2.17 -12.49 -4.92
CA SER A 203 -0.79 -12.03 -4.71
C SER A 203 -0.06 -11.89 -6.04
N VAL A 204 0.43 -10.72 -6.41
CA VAL A 204 1.48 -10.66 -7.46
C VAL A 204 2.79 -11.00 -6.76
N SER A 205 3.12 -12.29 -6.72
CA SER A 205 4.38 -12.82 -6.16
C SER A 205 5.36 -13.11 -7.29
N LEU A 206 6.65 -12.91 -7.05
CA LEU A 206 7.66 -12.81 -8.10
C LEU A 206 8.74 -13.88 -7.93
N LEU A 207 9.47 -14.20 -9.02
CA LEU A 207 10.60 -15.15 -9.00
C LEU A 207 12.00 -14.46 -8.89
N ARG A 208 12.14 -13.15 -9.22
CA ARG A 208 13.41 -12.35 -9.19
C ARG A 208 13.20 -10.85 -8.87
N SER A 209 14.29 -10.08 -8.72
CA SER A 209 14.24 -8.60 -8.62
C SER A 209 13.48 -7.99 -9.80
N LEU A 210 12.51 -7.12 -9.50
CA LEU A 210 11.62 -6.49 -10.47
C LEU A 210 11.84 -4.99 -10.51
N GLN A 211 11.98 -4.46 -11.72
CA GLN A 211 11.94 -3.03 -11.97
C GLN A 211 10.69 -2.72 -12.79
N ILE A 212 9.80 -1.92 -12.23
CA ILE A 212 8.63 -1.38 -12.92
C ILE A 212 8.97 0.04 -13.32
N THR A 213 8.98 0.31 -14.62
CA THR A 213 9.29 1.63 -15.21
C THR A 213 8.13 2.12 -16.05
N GLY A 214 8.21 3.33 -16.59
CA GLY A 214 7.11 3.95 -17.34
C GLY A 214 6.35 4.99 -16.51
N THR A 215 5.18 5.41 -16.98
CA THR A 215 4.35 6.48 -16.38
C THR A 215 2.98 6.03 -15.84
N GLY A 216 2.76 4.72 -15.79
CA GLY A 216 1.49 4.09 -15.45
C GLY A 216 1.22 3.96 -13.96
N THR A 217 0.02 3.47 -13.65
CA THR A 217 -0.48 3.29 -12.29
C THR A 217 -0.71 1.81 -11.98
N ILE A 218 -0.32 1.39 -10.78
CA ILE A 218 -0.77 0.14 -10.16
C ILE A 218 -1.83 0.54 -9.12
N ARG A 219 -3.00 -0.08 -9.19
CA ARG A 219 -4.15 0.28 -8.35
C ARG A 219 -4.60 -0.90 -7.52
N PHE A 220 -4.57 -0.73 -6.20
CA PHE A 220 -5.30 -1.58 -5.26
C PHE A 220 -6.77 -1.16 -5.23
N PRO A 221 -7.71 -2.06 -5.52
CA PRO A 221 -9.12 -1.72 -5.57
C PRO A 221 -9.70 -1.48 -4.16
N ASP A 222 -10.75 -0.66 -4.08
CA ASP A 222 -11.52 -0.47 -2.85
C ASP A 222 -12.42 -1.70 -2.63
N ILE A 223 -11.93 -2.65 -1.83
CA ILE A 223 -12.68 -3.84 -1.42
C ILE A 223 -13.32 -3.63 -0.05
N ALA A 224 -14.34 -4.43 0.27
CA ALA A 224 -15.06 -4.32 1.54
C ALA A 224 -14.17 -4.48 2.79
N SER A 225 -13.11 -5.28 2.69
CA SER A 225 -12.12 -5.46 3.77
C SER A 225 -11.35 -4.17 4.05
N SER A 226 -10.93 -3.96 5.29
CA SER A 226 -9.99 -2.90 5.68
C SER A 226 -8.53 -3.39 5.71
N ALA A 227 -8.32 -4.71 5.78
CA ALA A 227 -7.01 -5.34 5.83
C ALA A 227 -6.47 -5.62 4.41
N PRO A 228 -5.13 -5.54 4.20
CA PRO A 228 -4.50 -5.90 2.93
C PRO A 228 -4.89 -7.31 2.47
N GLN A 229 -5.49 -7.41 1.28
CA GLN A 229 -5.80 -8.71 0.65
C GLN A 229 -5.01 -8.96 -0.62
N HIS A 230 -4.56 -7.88 -1.27
CA HIS A 230 -3.75 -7.94 -2.48
C HIS A 230 -2.34 -7.52 -2.15
N ALA A 231 -1.36 -8.13 -2.81
CA ALA A 231 0.03 -7.85 -2.53
C ALA A 231 0.84 -7.65 -3.81
N LEU A 232 1.72 -6.66 -3.80
CA LEU A 232 2.81 -6.48 -4.75
C LEU A 232 4.12 -6.87 -4.06
N VAL A 233 4.66 -8.03 -4.39
CA VAL A 233 5.67 -8.70 -3.56
C VAL A 233 6.96 -8.98 -4.31
N ALA A 234 8.10 -8.54 -3.79
CA ALA A 234 9.42 -8.98 -4.24
C ALA A 234 9.71 -10.41 -3.74
N PRO A 235 10.37 -11.27 -4.54
CA PRO A 235 10.78 -12.59 -4.07
C PRO A 235 11.85 -12.47 -2.98
N ASN A 236 12.00 -13.55 -2.22
CA ASN A 236 13.05 -13.76 -1.22
C ASN A 236 14.43 -13.31 -1.75
N GLY A 237 15.03 -12.30 -1.12
CA GLY A 237 16.36 -11.78 -1.49
C GLY A 237 16.37 -10.83 -2.70
N GLY A 238 15.21 -10.48 -3.25
CA GLY A 238 15.04 -9.60 -4.42
C GLY A 238 14.81 -8.13 -4.07
N THR A 239 14.77 -7.30 -5.11
CA THR A 239 14.43 -5.87 -5.00
C THR A 239 13.23 -5.57 -5.89
N LEU A 240 12.20 -4.93 -5.33
CA LEU A 240 11.14 -4.27 -6.08
C LEU A 240 11.52 -2.79 -6.27
N THR A 241 11.66 -2.35 -7.51
CA THR A 241 11.94 -0.95 -7.84
C THR A 241 10.78 -0.35 -8.61
N LEU A 242 10.15 0.67 -8.04
CA LEU A 242 9.18 1.53 -8.72
C LEU A 242 9.94 2.71 -9.34
N GLY A 243 9.87 2.84 -10.67
CA GLY A 243 10.51 3.90 -11.43
C GLY A 243 9.89 5.27 -11.16
N SER A 244 10.60 6.35 -11.52
CA SER A 244 10.21 7.73 -11.15
C SER A 244 8.89 8.24 -11.73
N GLY A 245 8.37 7.57 -12.76
CA GLY A 245 7.04 7.87 -13.32
C GLY A 245 5.94 6.91 -12.85
N GLN A 246 6.26 5.90 -12.04
CA GLN A 246 5.27 4.94 -11.57
C GLN A 246 4.45 5.48 -10.41
N PHE A 247 3.18 5.09 -10.39
CA PHE A 247 2.23 5.40 -9.32
C PHE A 247 1.68 4.10 -8.74
N VAL A 248 1.63 3.96 -7.42
CA VAL A 248 0.93 2.86 -6.73
C VAL A 248 -0.10 3.43 -5.78
N HIS A 249 -1.39 3.31 -6.11
CA HIS A 249 -2.47 3.99 -5.40
C HIS A 249 -3.51 2.99 -4.87
N GLY A 250 -4.34 3.44 -3.93
CA GLY A 250 -5.50 2.71 -3.43
C GLY A 250 -5.35 2.18 -2.00
N GLY A 251 -6.15 1.16 -1.71
CA GLY A 251 -6.19 0.46 -0.43
C GLY A 251 -7.52 -0.30 -0.27
N PRO A 252 -7.52 -1.47 0.39
CA PRO A 252 -6.41 -2.04 1.12
C PRO A 252 -5.44 -2.85 0.24
N GLY A 253 -4.15 -2.82 0.56
CA GLY A 253 -3.12 -3.54 -0.20
C GLY A 253 -1.78 -3.62 0.53
N ARG A 254 -0.90 -4.50 0.08
CA ARG A 254 0.45 -4.68 0.64
C ARG A 254 1.52 -4.51 -0.45
N ILE A 255 2.63 -3.89 -0.10
CA ILE A 255 3.82 -3.73 -0.94
C ILE A 255 5.03 -4.22 -0.14
N GLY A 256 5.70 -5.28 -0.55
CA GLY A 256 6.79 -5.76 0.31
C GLY A 256 7.45 -7.07 -0.09
N GLY A 257 7.91 -7.79 0.92
CA GLY A 257 8.71 -9.00 0.76
C GLY A 257 7.90 -10.27 0.81
N GLY A 258 8.28 -11.23 -0.03
CA GLY A 258 7.95 -12.64 0.14
C GLY A 258 8.86 -13.26 1.20
N SER A 259 8.51 -14.46 1.66
CA SER A 259 9.13 -15.15 2.80
C SER A 259 10.65 -14.99 3.06
N SER A 260 11.05 -14.81 4.32
CA SER A 260 12.31 -15.23 4.97
C SER A 260 13.68 -14.75 4.40
N LEU A 261 13.76 -13.87 3.39
CA LEU A 261 15.04 -13.26 2.98
C LEU A 261 14.89 -11.78 2.66
N THR A 262 15.85 -10.97 3.12
CA THR A 262 15.96 -9.51 2.93
C THR A 262 15.48 -9.07 1.56
N THR A 263 14.30 -8.45 1.55
CA THR A 263 13.73 -7.82 0.36
C THR A 263 13.94 -6.31 0.47
N ASN A 264 14.15 -5.66 -0.67
CA ASN A 264 14.25 -4.21 -0.73
C ASN A 264 13.11 -3.66 -1.59
N VAL A 265 12.43 -2.63 -1.11
CA VAL A 265 11.48 -1.85 -1.92
C VAL A 265 12.08 -0.48 -2.14
N ILE A 266 12.29 -0.11 -3.41
CA ILE A 266 12.82 1.19 -3.81
C ILE A 266 11.71 1.96 -4.52
N VAL A 267 11.27 3.05 -3.90
CA VAL A 267 10.23 3.94 -4.42
C VAL A 267 10.91 5.16 -5.03
N ASN A 268 11.06 5.20 -6.36
CA ASN A 268 11.51 6.43 -7.04
C ASN A 268 10.34 7.26 -7.57
N GLY A 269 9.18 6.63 -7.77
CA GLY A 269 7.94 7.25 -8.20
C GLY A 269 7.09 7.65 -7.00
N GLU A 270 5.81 7.31 -7.06
CA GLU A 270 4.84 7.64 -6.02
C GLU A 270 4.11 6.40 -5.50
N VAL A 271 3.98 6.30 -4.18
CA VAL A 271 3.06 5.40 -3.49
C VAL A 271 2.10 6.23 -2.66
N ARG A 272 0.79 5.99 -2.80
CA ARG A 272 -0.24 6.79 -2.14
C ARG A 272 -1.36 5.93 -1.58
N ALA A 273 -1.55 5.97 -0.27
CA ALA A 273 -2.75 5.48 0.39
C ALA A 273 -3.85 6.55 0.26
N ASP A 274 -4.82 6.36 -0.63
CA ASP A 274 -5.86 7.34 -0.94
C ASP A 274 -7.30 6.82 -0.79
N THR A 275 -7.47 5.60 -0.25
CA THR A 275 -8.80 5.01 -0.03
C THR A 275 -9.24 5.20 1.43
N PRO A 276 -10.32 5.97 1.69
CA PRO A 276 -10.74 6.31 3.06
C PRO A 276 -11.00 5.09 3.94
N GLY A 277 -10.39 5.06 5.13
CA GLY A 277 -10.58 3.99 6.11
C GLY A 277 -9.94 2.65 5.73
N LYS A 278 -9.08 2.63 4.70
CA LYS A 278 -8.33 1.45 4.26
C LYS A 278 -6.84 1.63 4.50
N ILE A 279 -6.14 0.50 4.61
CA ILE A 279 -4.71 0.46 4.88
C ILE A 279 -3.95 0.01 3.63
N LEU A 280 -3.04 0.86 3.14
CA LEU A 280 -1.97 0.44 2.25
C LEU A 280 -0.71 0.24 3.09
N GLU A 281 -0.12 -0.94 3.02
CA GLU A 281 0.94 -1.35 3.94
C GLU A 281 2.23 -1.69 3.20
N PHE A 282 3.36 -1.26 3.75
CA PHE A 282 4.65 -1.89 3.49
C PHE A 282 4.93 -2.91 4.60
N SER A 283 5.01 -4.19 4.24
CA SER A 283 5.27 -5.26 5.21
C SER A 283 5.97 -6.49 4.63
N ASP A 284 6.63 -7.25 5.52
CA ASP A 284 7.18 -8.57 5.25
C ASP A 284 6.19 -9.65 5.72
N GLU A 285 5.89 -10.64 4.87
CA GLU A 285 5.00 -11.75 5.22
C GLU A 285 5.46 -12.60 6.41
N THR A 286 6.75 -12.57 6.76
CA THR A 286 7.34 -13.54 7.68
C THR A 286 7.65 -13.01 9.07
N SER A 287 7.27 -11.77 9.40
CA SER A 287 7.63 -11.10 10.66
C SER A 287 9.13 -11.17 10.99
N ALA A 288 9.97 -11.40 9.98
CA ALA A 288 11.41 -11.51 10.13
C ALA A 288 12.07 -10.13 10.22
N ASN A 289 11.30 -9.06 9.98
CA ASN A 289 11.75 -7.67 9.97
C ASN A 289 12.99 -7.48 9.07
N GLU A 290 12.94 -8.04 7.85
CA GLU A 290 14.06 -7.95 6.91
C GLU A 290 13.77 -7.03 5.71
N LEU A 291 12.55 -6.51 5.57
CA LEU A 291 12.20 -5.57 4.50
C LEU A 291 12.81 -4.19 4.77
N VAL A 292 13.58 -3.66 3.83
CA VAL A 292 14.00 -2.24 3.84
C VAL A 292 13.25 -1.47 2.75
N VAL A 293 12.63 -0.36 3.14
CA VAL A 293 11.97 0.56 2.20
C VAL A 293 12.86 1.77 1.98
N THR A 294 13.32 2.00 0.75
CA THR A 294 14.04 3.22 0.36
C THR A 294 13.11 4.12 -0.44
N ASN A 295 12.80 5.31 0.09
CA ASN A 295 12.02 6.31 -0.62
C ASN A 295 12.91 7.38 -1.24
N ASN A 296 12.97 7.44 -2.56
CA ASN A 296 13.60 8.52 -3.33
C ASN A 296 12.57 9.47 -3.98
N GLY A 297 11.29 9.09 -3.97
CA GLY A 297 10.18 9.80 -4.60
C GLY A 297 9.18 10.33 -3.57
N ILE A 298 7.91 9.96 -3.72
CA ILE A 298 6.83 10.36 -2.83
C ILE A 298 6.17 9.12 -2.22
N ILE A 299 6.01 9.13 -0.90
CA ILE A 299 5.13 8.20 -0.18
C ILE A 299 4.12 9.03 0.60
N ALA A 300 2.82 8.82 0.36
CA ALA A 300 1.79 9.70 0.89
C ALA A 300 0.56 8.96 1.46
N ALA A 301 -0.02 9.52 2.52
CA ALA A 301 -1.36 9.18 3.00
C ALA A 301 -2.29 10.38 2.76
N THR A 302 -3.39 10.16 2.03
CA THR A 302 -4.33 11.21 1.62
C THR A 302 -5.78 10.77 1.69
N GLY A 303 -6.72 11.71 1.74
CA GLY A 303 -8.16 11.45 1.60
C GLY A 303 -8.75 10.56 2.70
N GLY A 304 -8.14 10.48 3.88
CA GLY A 304 -8.56 9.57 4.95
C GLY A 304 -8.02 8.15 4.82
N GLY A 305 -7.08 7.92 3.90
CA GLY A 305 -6.35 6.66 3.80
C GLY A 305 -5.35 6.50 4.95
N THR A 306 -4.99 5.25 5.24
CA THR A 306 -3.92 4.91 6.18
C THR A 306 -2.77 4.27 5.44
N LEU A 307 -1.56 4.79 5.66
CA LEU A 307 -0.32 4.15 5.22
C LEU A 307 0.36 3.49 6.42
N ALA A 308 0.71 2.21 6.31
CA ALA A 308 1.39 1.48 7.38
C ALA A 308 2.78 1.03 6.95
N PHE A 309 3.74 1.12 7.87
CA PHE A 309 5.04 0.48 7.81
C PHE A 309 5.09 -0.57 8.93
N ASP A 310 4.80 -1.82 8.57
CA ASP A 310 4.62 -2.91 9.53
C ASP A 310 5.62 -4.04 9.29
N ASP A 311 6.14 -4.64 10.36
CA ASP A 311 7.11 -5.75 10.28
C ASP A 311 8.29 -5.52 9.29
N ILE A 312 8.77 -4.27 9.19
CA ILE A 312 9.93 -3.91 8.36
C ILE A 312 11.20 -3.67 9.19
N ALA A 313 12.36 -3.80 8.54
CA ALA A 313 13.67 -3.55 9.13
C ALA A 313 13.93 -2.05 9.31
N ASP A 314 13.71 -1.27 8.26
CA ASP A 314 13.97 0.17 8.22
C ASP A 314 13.23 0.85 7.06
N VAL A 315 12.93 2.14 7.23
CA VAL A 315 12.57 3.05 6.13
C VAL A 315 13.70 4.06 5.99
N VAL A 316 14.33 4.11 4.83
CA VAL A 316 15.30 5.14 4.47
C VAL A 316 14.61 6.17 3.59
N ASN A 317 14.23 7.31 4.18
CA ASN A 317 13.60 8.40 3.42
C ASN A 317 14.64 9.40 2.89
N LEU A 318 14.76 9.50 1.57
CA LEU A 318 15.54 10.51 0.84
C LEU A 318 14.65 11.47 0.02
N GLY A 319 13.40 11.07 -0.26
CA GLY A 319 12.38 11.85 -0.92
C GLY A 319 11.42 12.52 0.07
N THR A 320 10.13 12.54 -0.27
CA THR A 320 9.05 13.11 0.55
C THR A 320 8.17 12.01 1.13
N ILE A 321 7.93 12.07 2.44
CA ILE A 321 6.81 11.37 3.09
C ILE A 321 5.78 12.43 3.51
N SER A 322 4.52 12.26 3.11
CA SER A 322 3.47 13.22 3.46
C SER A 322 2.19 12.58 3.98
N CYS A 323 1.50 13.30 4.86
CA CYS A 323 0.22 12.89 5.43
C CYS A 323 -0.70 14.10 5.49
N ASP A 324 -1.82 14.08 4.77
CA ASP A 324 -2.80 15.16 4.85
C ASP A 324 -3.56 15.15 6.19
N SER A 325 -4.27 16.24 6.48
CA SER A 325 -4.96 16.47 7.75
C SER A 325 -6.06 15.46 8.11
N THR A 326 -6.45 14.60 7.18
CA THR A 326 -7.49 13.58 7.39
C THR A 326 -6.93 12.16 7.48
N SER A 327 -5.65 12.00 7.19
CA SER A 327 -5.02 10.70 6.98
C SER A 327 -4.10 10.32 8.14
N THR A 328 -3.62 9.08 8.12
CA THR A 328 -2.70 8.57 9.15
C THR A 328 -1.56 7.79 8.51
N ILE A 329 -0.35 8.00 9.05
CA ILE A 329 0.80 7.12 8.83
C ILE A 329 1.06 6.37 10.13
N LEU A 330 1.14 5.05 10.05
CA LEU A 330 1.45 4.15 11.15
C LEU A 330 2.82 3.52 10.94
N ILE A 331 3.66 3.52 11.97
CA ILE A 331 4.97 2.87 12.00
C ILE A 331 4.99 1.92 13.20
N THR A 332 4.78 0.64 12.95
CA THR A 332 4.83 -0.45 13.95
C THR A 332 6.15 -1.23 13.89
N SER A 333 6.97 -0.97 12.87
CA SER A 333 8.27 -1.61 12.63
C SER A 333 9.34 -1.32 13.69
N THR A 334 10.34 -2.19 13.83
CA THR A 334 11.29 -2.13 14.98
C THR A 334 12.15 -0.85 15.07
N THR A 335 12.56 -0.28 13.94
CA THR A 335 13.30 0.98 13.85
C THR A 335 13.01 1.67 12.53
N THR A 336 12.79 2.98 12.54
CA THR A 336 12.56 3.74 11.30
C THR A 336 13.38 5.03 11.26
N THR A 337 14.15 5.23 10.18
CA THR A 337 14.98 6.43 9.96
C THR A 337 14.40 7.35 8.88
N LEU A 338 13.57 8.30 9.29
CA LEU A 338 13.02 9.29 8.37
C LEU A 338 14.02 10.43 8.15
N GLY A 339 14.67 10.43 6.99
CA GLY A 339 15.37 11.59 6.43
C GLY A 339 14.51 12.39 5.45
N GLY A 340 15.13 13.19 4.57
CA GLY A 340 14.45 13.83 3.44
C GLY A 340 13.45 14.93 3.83
N THR A 341 12.29 14.97 3.17
CA THR A 341 11.18 15.88 3.52
C THR A 341 10.08 15.09 4.22
N LEU A 342 9.59 15.61 5.34
CA LEU A 342 8.48 15.07 6.09
C LEU A 342 7.38 16.14 6.16
N ALA A 343 6.19 15.87 5.62
CA ALA A 343 5.10 16.84 5.59
C ALA A 343 3.84 16.23 6.22
N ILE A 344 3.71 16.38 7.53
CA ILE A 344 2.64 15.74 8.32
C ILE A 344 1.66 16.80 8.81
N ASP A 345 0.55 16.94 8.09
CA ASP A 345 -0.61 17.72 8.53
C ASP A 345 -1.65 16.85 9.26
N GLY A 346 -1.63 15.53 9.01
CA GLY A 346 -2.45 14.54 9.69
C GLY A 346 -1.81 13.97 10.95
N ARG A 347 -1.90 12.64 11.10
CA ARG A 347 -1.32 11.91 12.22
C ARG A 347 -0.17 11.02 11.75
N LEU A 348 0.98 11.13 12.41
CA LEU A 348 2.06 10.15 12.37
C LEU A 348 2.08 9.42 13.72
N GLU A 349 1.90 8.11 13.69
CA GLU A 349 1.89 7.25 14.87
C GLU A 349 3.06 6.27 14.79
N CYS A 350 3.90 6.24 15.82
CA CYS A 350 5.06 5.37 15.86
C CYS A 350 5.17 4.63 17.20
N ASP A 351 4.98 3.31 17.15
CA ASP A 351 5.01 2.47 18.34
C ASP A 351 6.43 2.02 18.74
N SER A 352 7.38 2.25 17.84
CA SER A 352 8.76 1.82 17.96
C SER A 352 9.73 3.00 17.90
N ALA A 353 11.03 2.72 17.88
CA ALA A 353 12.03 3.78 17.84
C ALA A 353 11.98 4.54 16.49
N LEU A 354 11.80 5.86 16.58
CA LEU A 354 11.75 6.79 15.46
C LEU A 354 13.00 7.67 15.47
N THR A 355 13.80 7.60 14.40
CA THR A 355 14.90 8.53 14.17
C THR A 355 14.55 9.50 13.06
N LEU A 356 14.60 10.80 13.36
CA LEU A 356 14.41 11.88 12.42
C LEU A 356 15.78 12.49 12.09
N SER A 357 16.28 12.25 10.88
CA SER A 357 17.66 12.58 10.49
C SER A 357 17.68 13.58 9.34
N GLY A 358 17.88 14.86 9.66
CA GLY A 358 17.93 15.93 8.65
C GLY A 358 16.61 16.12 7.90
N ALA A 359 15.51 15.60 8.44
CA ALA A 359 14.18 15.74 7.87
C ALA A 359 13.67 17.16 8.08
N VAL A 360 13.25 17.86 7.01
CA VAL A 360 12.50 19.12 7.14
C VAL A 360 11.03 18.76 7.32
N GLY A 361 10.59 18.72 8.58
CA GLY A 361 9.21 18.62 9.00
C GLY A 361 8.48 19.94 8.74
N SER A 362 7.67 20.03 7.69
CA SER A 362 6.73 21.15 7.50
C SER A 362 5.31 20.60 7.57
N GLY A 363 4.71 20.65 8.76
CA GLY A 363 3.35 20.16 8.94
C GLY A 363 2.78 20.57 10.30
N SER A 364 1.48 20.82 10.32
CA SER A 364 0.74 21.24 11.51
C SER A 364 0.09 20.07 12.25
N GLY A 365 0.42 18.84 11.85
CA GLY A 365 -0.18 17.60 12.33
C GLY A 365 0.36 17.14 13.67
N THR A 366 0.00 15.91 14.03
CA THR A 366 0.36 15.27 15.30
C THR A 366 1.38 14.17 15.07
N LEU A 367 2.50 14.22 15.78
CA LEU A 367 3.33 13.05 16.04
C LEU A 367 2.92 12.45 17.38
N PHE A 368 2.46 11.20 17.34
CA PHE A 368 2.28 10.36 18.50
C PHE A 368 3.34 9.27 18.48
N THR A 369 4.13 9.15 19.54
CA THR A 369 5.13 8.09 19.63
C THR A 369 5.20 7.51 21.02
N THR A 370 5.21 6.18 21.11
CA THR A 370 5.41 5.43 22.37
C THR A 370 6.84 4.88 22.47
N GLY A 371 7.49 4.65 21.32
CA GLY A 371 8.91 4.31 21.22
C GLY A 371 9.85 5.50 21.42
N ALA A 372 11.16 5.26 21.28
CA ALA A 372 12.17 6.29 21.49
C ALA A 372 12.21 7.26 20.30
N LEU A 373 12.16 8.56 20.56
CA LEU A 373 12.30 9.61 19.55
C LEU A 373 13.73 10.15 19.55
N THR A 374 14.42 10.05 18.42
CA THR A 374 15.76 10.61 18.24
C THR A 374 15.78 11.63 17.11
N CYS A 375 16.14 12.87 17.40
CA CYS A 375 16.26 13.96 16.44
C CYS A 375 17.73 14.26 16.16
N THR A 376 18.16 14.08 14.92
CA THR A 376 19.55 14.31 14.48
C THR A 376 19.61 15.14 13.20
N GLY A 377 20.74 15.80 12.98
CA GLY A 377 20.97 16.64 11.80
C GLY A 377 20.49 18.10 11.97
N ALA A 378 20.98 18.98 11.09
CA ALA A 378 20.99 20.43 11.31
C ALA A 378 19.67 21.18 10.99
N SER A 379 18.55 20.49 10.71
CA SER A 379 17.31 21.18 10.35
C SER A 379 16.03 20.40 10.67
N MET A 380 15.28 20.95 11.62
CA MET A 380 13.82 21.13 11.71
C MET A 380 12.88 19.92 11.55
N VAL A 381 12.39 19.38 12.67
CA VAL A 381 11.10 18.67 12.66
C VAL A 381 10.05 19.56 13.31
N GLY A 382 9.17 20.15 12.50
CA GLY A 382 7.98 20.86 12.94
C GLY A 382 6.78 19.92 13.02
N PHE A 383 6.20 19.78 14.21
CA PHE A 383 4.86 19.22 14.38
C PHE A 383 3.96 20.27 15.02
N GLY A 384 2.67 20.24 14.69
CA GLY A 384 1.66 20.91 15.49
C GLY A 384 1.71 20.37 16.92
N ILE A 385 1.52 19.06 17.05
CA ILE A 385 1.47 18.40 18.35
C ILE A 385 2.54 17.31 18.40
N LEU A 386 3.33 17.29 19.47
CA LEU A 386 4.19 16.17 19.85
C LEU A 386 3.63 15.55 21.13
N ASP A 387 3.16 14.31 21.03
CA ASP A 387 2.68 13.50 22.15
C ASP A 387 3.60 12.29 22.33
N HIS A 388 4.46 12.34 23.35
CA HIS A 388 5.55 11.40 23.57
C HIS A 388 5.31 10.54 24.81
N ASN A 389 4.96 9.27 24.60
CA ASN A 389 4.39 8.40 25.62
C ASN A 389 5.26 7.18 25.94
N THR A 390 6.49 7.36 26.45
CA THR A 390 7.12 6.54 27.53
C THR A 390 8.60 6.13 27.34
N SER A 391 9.14 6.04 26.13
CA SER A 391 10.47 5.41 25.97
C SER A 391 11.64 6.36 26.23
N ALA A 392 11.92 7.31 25.33
CA ALA A 392 12.99 8.31 25.46
C ALA A 392 12.86 9.39 24.40
N ILE A 393 13.36 10.60 24.67
CA ILE A 393 13.60 11.64 23.67
C ILE A 393 15.07 12.03 23.69
N SER A 394 15.71 12.07 22.52
CA SER A 394 17.07 12.55 22.35
C SER A 394 17.16 13.56 21.21
N VAL A 395 17.80 14.70 21.44
CA VAL A 395 18.03 15.74 20.42
C VAL A 395 19.53 16.04 20.33
N SER A 396 20.12 15.74 19.18
CA SER A 396 21.57 15.86 18.99
C SER A 396 22.04 17.32 18.97
N GLY A 397 23.32 17.54 19.31
CA GLY A 397 23.92 18.87 19.30
C GLY A 397 23.88 19.50 17.90
N GLY A 398 23.39 20.73 17.80
CA GLY A 398 23.18 21.44 16.54
C GLY A 398 21.85 21.11 15.84
N SER A 399 21.00 20.26 16.43
CA SER A 399 19.63 20.01 15.96
C SER A 399 18.62 20.92 16.66
N THR A 400 17.52 21.21 15.96
CA THR A 400 16.37 21.97 16.49
C THR A 400 15.09 21.15 16.37
N LEU A 401 14.41 20.92 17.48
CA LEU A 401 13.05 20.40 17.54
C LEU A 401 12.05 21.57 17.52
N ILE A 402 11.07 21.56 16.63
CA ILE A 402 10.09 22.65 16.47
C ILE A 402 8.69 22.16 16.81
N ILE A 403 7.99 22.92 17.65
CA ILE A 403 6.61 22.63 18.04
C ILE A 403 5.73 23.84 17.73
N GLU A 404 4.63 23.63 17.01
CA GLU A 404 3.72 24.71 16.61
C GLU A 404 2.46 24.82 17.48
N GLN A 405 2.12 23.82 18.29
CA GLN A 405 0.91 23.86 19.13
C GLN A 405 1.15 23.27 20.53
N ALA A 406 1.53 22.00 20.65
CA ALA A 406 1.62 21.37 21.97
C ALA A 406 2.75 20.35 22.03
N TRP A 407 3.46 20.33 23.15
CA TRP A 407 4.34 19.23 23.51
C TRP A 407 3.92 18.65 24.85
N THR A 408 3.54 17.37 24.84
CA THR A 408 3.19 16.59 26.03
C THR A 408 4.06 15.34 26.08
N HIS A 409 4.53 14.98 27.28
CA HIS A 409 5.30 13.75 27.47
C HIS A 409 5.09 13.15 28.86
N THR A 410 5.27 11.83 28.96
CA THR A 410 5.09 11.06 30.21
C THR A 410 6.41 10.50 30.78
N LEU A 411 7.54 11.09 30.38
CA LEU A 411 8.86 10.62 30.81
C LEU A 411 9.04 10.89 32.30
N SER A 412 9.33 9.84 33.06
CA SER A 412 9.62 9.92 34.50
C SER A 412 11.09 9.69 34.85
N SER A 413 11.94 9.50 33.83
CA SER A 413 13.38 9.36 34.01
C SER A 413 14.12 10.44 33.24
N GLU A 414 14.97 11.17 33.93
CA GLU A 414 15.84 12.20 33.37
C GLU A 414 16.84 11.61 32.37
N SER A 415 17.24 10.34 32.56
CA SER A 415 18.13 9.63 31.63
C SER A 415 17.48 9.33 30.27
N ALA A 416 16.14 9.37 30.21
CA ALA A 416 15.37 9.22 28.98
C ALA A 416 15.05 10.56 28.31
N PHE A 417 15.52 11.68 28.89
CA PHE A 417 15.38 13.03 28.36
C PHE A 417 16.76 13.62 28.07
N ASP A 418 17.21 13.47 26.82
CA ASP A 418 18.58 13.80 26.42
C ASP A 418 18.62 14.90 25.36
N PHE A 419 18.66 16.15 25.81
CA PHE A 419 18.96 17.28 24.93
C PHE A 419 20.47 17.57 24.98
N ALA A 420 21.19 17.14 23.96
CA ALA A 420 22.64 17.31 23.91
C ALA A 420 23.04 18.80 23.86
N LEU A 421 24.24 19.12 24.33
CA LEU A 421 24.75 20.49 24.29
C LEU A 421 24.69 21.08 22.87
N GLY A 422 24.09 22.27 22.75
CA GLY A 422 23.90 22.94 21.46
C GLY A 422 22.68 22.47 20.67
N SER A 423 21.85 21.58 21.21
CA SER A 423 20.49 21.34 20.72
C SER A 423 19.56 22.50 21.08
N THR A 424 18.43 22.63 20.39
CA THR A 424 17.42 23.66 20.65
C THR A 424 16.02 23.07 20.60
N LEU A 425 15.18 23.44 21.57
CA LEU A 425 13.74 23.35 21.44
C LEU A 425 13.22 24.73 21.02
N MET A 426 12.45 24.80 19.94
CA MET A 426 11.82 26.01 19.46
C MET A 426 10.31 25.84 19.41
N VAL A 427 9.57 26.80 19.95
CA VAL A 427 8.11 26.80 19.88
C VAL A 427 7.63 28.00 19.07
N THR A 428 6.96 27.74 17.95
CA THR A 428 6.50 28.75 16.98
C THR A 428 5.01 29.05 17.06
N GLY A 429 4.31 28.33 17.94
CA GLY A 429 2.86 28.33 18.05
C GLY A 429 2.21 29.52 18.74
N GLY A 430 0.88 29.51 18.75
CA GLY A 430 0.06 30.49 19.48
C GLY A 430 0.07 31.91 18.91
N THR A 431 0.68 32.12 17.73
CA THR A 431 0.80 33.44 17.09
C THR A 431 -0.54 34.11 16.79
N ALA A 432 -1.60 33.31 16.62
CA ALA A 432 -2.96 33.78 16.39
C ALA A 432 -3.71 34.21 17.66
N ALA A 433 -3.21 33.90 18.86
CA ALA A 433 -3.92 34.19 20.09
C ALA A 433 -4.02 35.71 20.35
N GLY A 434 -5.20 36.20 20.72
CA GLY A 434 -5.40 37.59 21.14
C GLY A 434 -4.83 37.86 22.53
N PRO A 435 -4.68 39.13 22.94
CA PRO A 435 -4.28 39.45 24.31
C PRO A 435 -5.30 38.91 25.32
N GLY A 436 -4.86 38.03 26.23
CA GLY A 436 -5.73 37.40 27.23
C GLY A 436 -6.36 36.06 26.80
N ASP A 437 -6.18 35.65 25.54
CA ASP A 437 -6.67 34.36 25.02
C ASP A 437 -5.64 33.25 25.32
N TYR A 438 -5.35 33.04 26.61
CA TYR A 438 -4.31 32.09 27.04
C TYR A 438 -4.61 30.65 26.60
N GLU A 439 -5.86 30.32 26.33
CA GLU A 439 -6.25 28.99 25.81
C GLU A 439 -5.73 28.73 24.39
N ASP A 440 -5.43 29.77 23.61
CA ASP A 440 -4.93 29.63 22.23
C ASP A 440 -3.40 29.70 22.14
N PHE A 441 -2.72 29.79 23.27
CA PHE A 441 -1.27 29.69 23.31
C PHE A 441 -0.86 28.25 23.05
N ALA A 442 0.35 28.08 22.49
CA ALA A 442 1.00 26.79 22.48
C ALA A 442 1.33 26.32 23.90
N SER A 443 1.54 25.02 24.09
CA SER A 443 1.81 24.42 25.40
C SER A 443 3.10 23.61 25.42
N ILE A 444 3.81 23.66 26.55
CA ILE A 444 4.94 22.79 26.88
C ILE A 444 4.67 22.14 28.24
N GLU A 445 4.73 20.81 28.28
CA GLU A 445 4.75 20.02 29.51
C GLU A 445 6.13 20.10 30.19
N ILE A 446 6.16 20.54 31.45
CA ILE A 446 7.36 20.62 32.29
C ILE A 446 7.47 19.34 33.13
N ALA A 447 8.69 18.98 33.56
CA ALA A 447 8.92 17.73 34.30
C ALA A 447 10.07 17.79 35.32
N GLY A 448 10.73 18.94 35.47
CA GLY A 448 11.86 19.08 36.37
C GLY A 448 11.42 19.10 37.83
N HIS A 449 12.19 18.45 38.70
CA HIS A 449 12.04 18.61 40.14
C HIS A 449 12.40 20.04 40.53
N ASP A 450 11.51 20.70 41.26
CA ASP A 450 11.71 22.10 41.65
C ASP A 450 12.73 22.24 42.80
N GLU A 451 14.00 22.23 42.44
CA GLU A 451 15.16 22.44 43.31
C GLU A 451 15.43 23.93 43.61
N GLY A 452 14.64 24.85 43.05
CA GLY A 452 14.95 26.27 43.03
C GLY A 452 16.08 26.63 42.06
N ASP A 453 16.59 27.85 42.18
CA ASP A 453 17.71 28.37 41.38
C ASP A 453 19.06 27.88 41.92
N VAL A 454 19.34 26.59 41.69
CA VAL A 454 20.57 25.93 42.11
C VAL A 454 21.18 25.16 40.96
N ALA A 455 22.50 25.01 40.96
CA ALA A 455 23.23 24.31 39.89
C ALA A 455 22.73 22.88 39.64
N GLY A 456 22.24 22.19 40.68
CA GLY A 456 21.67 20.84 40.56
C GLY A 456 20.41 20.78 39.69
N GLY A 457 19.62 21.87 39.63
CA GLY A 457 18.42 21.92 38.80
C GLY A 457 18.71 21.99 37.29
N TYR A 458 19.93 22.36 36.90
CA TYR A 458 20.37 22.45 35.49
C TYR A 458 21.17 21.22 35.04
N THR A 459 21.02 20.07 35.71
CA THR A 459 21.74 18.85 35.35
C THR A 459 20.93 17.63 35.76
N ASN A 460 20.59 16.78 34.79
CA ASN A 460 19.78 15.58 35.03
C ASN A 460 18.49 15.93 35.79
N ASN A 461 17.75 16.90 35.27
CA ASN A 461 16.48 17.36 35.86
C ASN A 461 15.52 17.86 34.77
N PHE A 462 15.46 17.13 33.66
CA PHE A 462 14.71 17.52 32.45
C PHE A 462 15.10 18.92 31.94
N ASP A 463 16.39 19.29 32.06
CA ASP A 463 16.88 20.61 31.68
C ASP A 463 17.04 20.75 30.17
N LEU A 464 16.71 21.93 29.65
CA LEU A 464 16.90 22.29 28.24
C LEU A 464 18.16 23.12 28.05
N PRO A 465 19.08 22.75 27.13
CA PRO A 465 20.22 23.59 26.77
C PRO A 465 19.81 24.94 26.18
N HIS A 466 18.75 24.95 25.37
CA HIS A 466 18.27 26.15 24.69
C HIS A 466 16.78 26.02 24.39
N LEU A 467 15.99 26.98 24.87
CA LEU A 467 14.58 27.15 24.54
C LEU A 467 14.40 28.46 23.78
N VAL A 468 13.82 28.38 22.59
CA VAL A 468 13.48 29.54 21.75
C VAL A 468 11.97 29.69 21.68
N ILE A 469 11.47 30.83 22.11
CA ILE A 469 10.12 31.29 21.81
C ILE A 469 10.18 31.99 20.44
N GLY A 470 9.61 31.36 19.43
CA GLY A 470 9.66 31.79 18.04
C GLY A 470 9.01 33.15 17.79
N PRO A 471 9.15 33.71 16.57
CA PRO A 471 8.63 35.03 16.24
C PRO A 471 7.13 35.15 16.48
N GLY A 472 6.72 36.07 17.36
CA GLY A 472 5.33 36.26 17.77
C GLY A 472 4.69 35.07 18.50
N ALA A 473 5.46 34.03 18.84
CA ALA A 473 4.94 32.83 19.46
C ALA A 473 4.44 33.13 20.87
N ARG A 474 3.39 32.42 21.28
CA ARG A 474 2.76 32.58 22.59
C ARG A 474 2.63 31.21 23.22
N VAL A 475 3.30 31.02 24.34
CA VAL A 475 3.53 29.70 24.93
C VAL A 475 3.12 29.71 26.39
N ASN A 476 2.45 28.66 26.84
CA ASN A 476 2.12 28.38 28.23
C ASN A 476 2.95 27.20 28.74
N LEU A 477 3.35 27.24 30.00
CA LEU A 477 3.83 26.06 30.72
C LEU A 477 2.68 25.27 31.33
N PHE A 478 2.83 23.95 31.39
CA PHE A 478 1.90 23.01 32.01
C PHE A 478 2.62 21.92 32.79
N ASP A 479 1.95 21.47 33.85
CA ASP A 479 2.26 20.28 34.67
C ASP A 479 0.97 19.44 34.70
N ALA A 480 0.57 18.93 33.52
CA ALA A 480 -0.65 18.16 33.33
C ALA A 480 -0.42 16.66 33.65
N VAL A 481 0.80 16.20 33.46
CA VAL A 481 1.28 14.85 33.75
C VAL A 481 2.08 14.89 35.05
N ASP A 482 1.99 13.83 35.86
CA ASP A 482 2.89 13.67 36.99
C ASP A 482 4.10 12.86 36.51
N ASN A 483 5.21 13.54 36.25
CA ASN A 483 6.43 12.91 35.79
C ASN A 483 7.23 12.30 36.96
N GLY A 484 6.68 12.34 38.19
CA GLY A 484 7.29 11.79 39.39
C GLY A 484 8.20 12.78 40.12
N ASN A 485 8.26 14.03 39.67
CA ASN A 485 9.19 15.05 40.16
C ASN A 485 8.53 16.19 40.92
N ARG A 486 7.27 16.04 41.31
CA ARG A 486 6.55 17.00 42.17
C ARG A 486 7.09 17.06 43.60
N GLY A 487 6.83 18.17 44.29
CA GLY A 487 7.09 18.33 45.73
C GLY A 487 8.52 18.71 46.11
N GLY A 488 9.23 19.42 45.23
CA GLY A 488 10.57 19.92 45.49
C GLY A 488 10.63 21.11 46.46
N PRO A 489 11.84 21.51 46.88
CA PRO A 489 12.04 22.68 47.75
C PRO A 489 11.39 23.98 47.29
N GLY A 490 11.23 24.18 45.97
CA GLY A 490 10.62 25.38 45.39
C GLY A 490 9.09 25.34 45.32
N GLY A 491 8.45 24.17 45.37
CA GLY A 491 6.99 24.07 45.21
C GLY A 491 6.42 22.66 45.10
N ASN A 492 5.09 22.59 45.05
CA ASN A 492 4.37 21.33 44.87
C ASN A 492 4.31 20.87 43.41
N GLY A 493 4.44 21.79 42.45
CA GLY A 493 4.47 21.49 41.02
C GLY A 493 5.88 21.23 40.52
N GLU A 494 5.98 20.70 39.31
CA GLU A 494 7.22 20.59 38.56
C GLU A 494 7.64 21.97 38.01
N ALA A 495 8.91 22.07 37.61
CA ALA A 495 9.53 23.31 37.14
C ALA A 495 10.24 23.12 35.78
N LEU A 496 10.44 24.22 35.06
CA LEU A 496 11.22 24.26 33.84
C LEU A 496 12.62 24.84 34.09
N TYR A 497 13.65 24.09 33.72
CA TYR A 497 15.04 24.52 33.76
C TYR A 497 15.59 24.71 32.34
N VAL A 498 16.15 25.88 32.07
CA VAL A 498 16.69 26.23 30.74
C VAL A 498 18.05 26.91 30.86
N ASN A 499 19.09 26.41 30.18
CA ASN A 499 20.38 27.10 30.20
C ASN A 499 20.32 28.45 29.48
N THR A 500 19.74 28.49 28.29
CA THR A 500 19.47 29.74 27.55
C THR A 500 18.00 29.82 27.16
N LEU A 501 17.31 30.87 27.60
CA LEU A 501 15.98 31.23 27.12
C LEU A 501 16.10 32.39 26.13
N GLU A 502 15.60 32.18 24.92
CA GLU A 502 15.62 33.17 23.84
C GLU A 502 14.20 33.49 23.36
N PHE A 503 13.93 34.77 23.13
CA PHE A 503 12.79 35.24 22.37
C PHE A 503 13.28 35.73 21.01
N ALA A 504 12.80 35.10 19.94
CA ALA A 504 13.24 35.40 18.57
C ALA A 504 12.87 36.84 18.14
N ASP A 505 11.84 37.42 18.75
CA ASP A 505 11.48 38.82 18.59
C ASP A 505 10.87 39.41 19.88
N GLY A 506 10.49 40.69 19.84
CA GLY A 506 9.86 41.38 20.97
C GLY A 506 8.36 41.11 21.15
N ALA A 507 7.74 40.31 20.27
CA ALA A 507 6.31 40.00 20.32
C ALA A 507 6.02 38.65 20.98
N GLY A 508 7.01 37.75 21.05
CA GLY A 508 6.89 36.48 21.72
C GLY A 508 6.59 36.61 23.22
N LEU A 509 5.77 35.69 23.75
CA LEU A 509 5.37 35.64 25.15
C LEU A 509 5.49 34.21 25.70
N LEU A 510 6.05 34.09 26.90
CA LEU A 510 6.05 32.86 27.71
C LEU A 510 5.23 33.12 28.97
N ASN A 511 4.09 32.45 29.09
CA ASN A 511 3.24 32.47 30.27
C ASN A 511 3.58 31.29 31.17
N LEU A 512 4.00 31.59 32.40
CA LEU A 512 4.34 30.60 33.40
C LEU A 512 3.12 29.82 33.89
N ASN A 513 1.93 30.43 33.80
CA ASN A 513 0.67 29.80 34.19
C ASN A 513 0.69 29.24 35.64
N GLY A 514 1.38 29.92 36.55
CA GLY A 514 1.56 29.50 37.94
C GLY A 514 2.69 28.50 38.19
N HIS A 515 3.47 28.11 37.18
CA HIS A 515 4.63 27.22 37.31
C HIS A 515 5.95 27.98 37.45
N HIS A 516 7.01 27.29 37.89
CA HIS A 516 8.32 27.89 38.06
C HIS A 516 9.21 27.70 36.82
N LEU A 517 9.99 28.74 36.54
CA LEU A 517 10.95 28.79 35.44
C LEU A 517 12.29 29.29 35.99
N TYR A 518 13.34 28.53 35.72
CA TYR A 518 14.73 28.87 36.05
C TYR A 518 15.54 28.93 34.76
N TYR A 519 16.23 30.05 34.52
CA TYR A 519 17.07 30.20 33.33
C TYR A 519 18.47 30.76 33.63
N GLY A 520 19.48 30.23 32.94
CA GLY A 520 20.87 30.67 33.11
C GLY A 520 21.18 31.98 32.39
N SER A 521 20.63 32.15 31.18
CA SER A 521 20.78 33.35 30.35
C SER A 521 19.47 33.68 29.65
N LEU A 522 19.18 34.97 29.51
CA LEU A 522 18.01 35.49 28.79
C LEU A 522 18.45 36.32 27.59
N VAL A 523 17.96 35.96 26.40
CA VAL A 523 18.05 36.74 25.17
C VAL A 523 16.65 37.26 24.85
N GLY A 524 16.38 38.51 25.21
CA GLY A 524 15.04 39.11 25.10
C GLY A 524 14.76 40.08 26.25
N SER A 525 13.48 40.31 26.55
CA SER A 525 13.04 41.14 27.67
C SER A 525 12.34 40.30 28.75
N PRO A 526 12.63 40.52 30.04
CA PRO A 526 11.87 39.90 31.13
C PRO A 526 10.36 40.17 31.07
N THR A 527 9.93 41.26 30.42
CA THR A 527 8.50 41.57 30.22
C THR A 527 7.77 40.59 29.30
N GLN A 528 8.51 39.75 28.58
CA GLN A 528 7.95 38.69 27.73
C GLN A 528 7.65 37.42 28.53
N ILE A 529 8.14 37.35 29.78
CA ILE A 529 7.79 36.31 30.73
C ILE A 529 6.65 36.88 31.59
N ILE A 530 5.49 36.25 31.49
CA ILE A 530 4.28 36.66 32.19
C ILE A 530 3.82 35.52 33.09
N ASP A 531 3.07 35.84 34.13
CA ASP A 531 2.43 34.84 34.98
C ASP A 531 0.97 35.24 35.21
N ASN A 532 0.11 34.82 34.30
CA ASN A 532 -1.31 35.04 34.38
C ASN A 532 -1.97 33.67 34.57
N GLY A 533 -2.13 33.26 35.83
CA GLY A 533 -2.62 31.94 36.28
C GLY A 533 -4.07 31.64 35.92
N GLY A 534 -4.41 31.66 34.63
CA GLY A 534 -5.76 31.44 34.11
C GLY A 534 -5.81 30.75 32.75
N GLY A 535 -4.70 30.22 32.23
CA GLY A 535 -4.75 29.33 31.06
C GLY A 535 -5.07 27.91 31.53
N SER A 536 -6.27 27.42 31.30
CA SER A 536 -6.61 26.01 31.54
C SER A 536 -5.88 25.05 30.61
N GLY A 537 -5.27 25.58 29.54
CA GLY A 537 -4.40 24.82 28.67
C GLY A 537 -5.13 23.93 27.73
N LYS A 538 -4.57 23.77 26.53
CA LYS A 538 -4.90 22.65 25.66
C LYS A 538 -4.24 21.39 26.22
N GLY A 539 -4.63 20.97 27.42
CA GLY A 539 -4.41 19.60 27.87
C GLY A 539 -5.17 18.72 26.89
N PHE A 540 -4.43 18.06 26.00
CA PHE A 540 -5.02 17.07 25.09
C PHE A 540 -5.54 15.92 25.95
N SER A 541 -6.84 15.96 26.28
CA SER A 541 -7.56 14.70 26.46
C SER A 541 -7.64 14.09 25.07
N PRO A 542 -6.99 12.95 24.78
CA PRO A 542 -7.22 12.26 23.53
C PRO A 542 -8.73 12.05 23.40
N THR A 543 -9.37 12.79 22.50
CA THR A 543 -10.69 12.44 22.04
C THR A 543 -10.52 11.15 21.26
N TRP A 544 -10.65 10.03 21.97
CA TRP A 544 -10.88 8.73 21.35
C TRP A 544 -12.22 8.84 20.61
N THR A 545 -12.18 9.27 19.35
CA THR A 545 -13.32 9.13 18.47
C THR A 545 -13.44 7.66 18.12
N CYS A 546 -14.34 6.97 18.82
CA CYS A 546 -14.86 5.69 18.34
C CYS A 546 -15.36 5.89 16.90
N GLY A 547 -14.82 5.13 15.94
CA GLY A 547 -15.13 5.25 14.51
C GLY A 547 -16.62 5.10 14.16
N THR A 548 -17.48 4.74 15.12
CA THR A 548 -18.94 4.62 14.92
C THR A 548 -19.76 5.80 15.46
N GLY A 549 -19.13 6.87 16.00
CA GLY A 549 -19.85 8.09 16.40
C GLY A 549 -20.74 7.97 17.65
N THR A 550 -20.72 6.82 18.34
CA THR A 550 -21.43 6.60 19.61
C THR A 550 -20.54 5.82 20.58
N TRP A 551 -20.26 6.43 21.73
CA TRP A 551 -19.58 5.76 22.84
C TRP A 551 -20.48 4.65 23.39
N SER A 552 -20.15 3.39 23.10
CA SER A 552 -20.70 2.23 23.80
C SER A 552 -19.57 1.39 24.36
N THR A 553 -19.72 0.95 25.61
CA THR A 553 -18.77 0.10 26.34
C THR A 553 -18.56 -1.29 25.70
N THR A 554 -19.34 -1.64 24.68
CA THR A 554 -19.24 -2.94 24.00
C THR A 554 -18.53 -2.83 22.65
N GLY A 555 -18.60 -1.68 21.97
CA GLY A 555 -18.01 -1.50 20.63
C GLY A 555 -16.52 -1.14 20.63
N CYS A 556 -16.02 -0.51 21.69
CA CYS A 556 -14.63 -0.05 21.76
C CYS A 556 -13.67 -1.03 22.45
N TRP A 557 -14.16 -2.17 22.95
CA TRP A 557 -13.45 -2.96 23.97
C TRP A 557 -13.17 -4.42 23.58
N SER A 558 -13.54 -4.85 22.38
CA SER A 558 -13.21 -6.21 21.89
C SER A 558 -11.80 -6.23 21.28
N GLY A 559 -10.77 -6.25 22.13
CA GLY A 559 -9.37 -6.37 21.66
C GLY A 559 -8.28 -6.32 22.74
N LEU A 560 -8.57 -5.85 23.97
CA LEU A 560 -7.55 -5.67 25.00
C LEU A 560 -7.49 -6.87 25.96
N ALA A 561 -6.27 -7.31 26.27
CA ALA A 561 -6.01 -8.43 27.18
C ALA A 561 -6.13 -7.99 28.65
N PRO A 562 -6.46 -8.90 29.59
CA PRO A 562 -6.45 -8.57 31.02
C PRO A 562 -5.02 -8.23 31.49
N GLY A 563 -4.73 -6.94 31.73
CA GLY A 563 -3.42 -6.50 32.22
C GLY A 563 -3.02 -5.07 31.83
N ASP A 564 -3.71 -4.45 30.88
CA ASP A 564 -3.38 -3.09 30.44
C ASP A 564 -3.67 -2.05 31.55
N LEU A 565 -2.66 -1.26 31.89
CA LEU A 565 -2.71 -0.25 32.96
C LEU A 565 -3.49 0.99 32.49
N PHE A 566 -4.59 1.29 33.17
CA PHE A 566 -5.37 2.52 32.96
C PHE A 566 -4.84 3.67 33.83
N PRO A 567 -4.88 4.93 33.36
CA PRO A 567 -4.83 6.09 34.24
C PRO A 567 -6.14 6.12 35.05
N GLN A 568 -6.04 5.86 36.36
CA GLN A 568 -7.15 6.07 37.28
C GLN A 568 -7.39 7.57 37.45
N ARG A 569 -8.47 8.09 36.86
CA ARG A 569 -9.12 9.31 37.37
C ARG A 569 -10.21 8.90 38.36
N THR A 570 -10.09 9.34 39.60
CA THR A 570 -10.95 8.98 40.74
C THR A 570 -12.18 9.87 40.91
N ASP A 571 -12.64 10.52 39.86
CA ASP A 571 -13.65 11.58 39.94
C ASP A 571 -14.71 11.45 38.84
N PHE A 572 -15.57 10.43 38.98
CA PHE A 572 -16.96 10.47 38.49
C PHE A 572 -17.89 9.71 39.46
N THR A 573 -18.91 10.42 39.95
CA THR A 573 -20.09 9.85 40.63
C THR A 573 -21.07 9.24 39.65
#